data_AF-A0A812TYH6-F1
#
_entry.id   AF-A0A812TYH6-F1
#
_cell.length_a   1.000
_cell.length_b   1.000
_cell.length_c   1.000
_cell.angle_alpha   90.00
_cell.angle_beta   90.00
_cell.angle_gamma   90.00
#
_symmetry.space_group_name_H-M   'P 1'
#
loop_
_entity.id
_entity.type
_entity.pdbx_description
1 polymer ?
#
loop_
_entity_poly.entity_id
_entity_poly.type
_entity_poly.pdbx_seq_one_letter_code
_entity_poly.pdbx_strand_id
1 'polypeptide(L)'
;MFPFSSHGSAAESETSADSSDVSSVSDDEALVLEEVDVDGSAGQNALAIPEATAHFDVSGADVKPGNPPKWRDLTRILLPGDVVNILGGNVWGHCGLVTKAIEVYQFPVLFAKVPANGKDQGGPISVVELDFRVDVFIFEVLQSASNMPTIFLSQIGVVVHPNTRDVCMVRRVRGGVLLRNSHSGEPLIVQILLSPFNEVTLERSLLAQSISEVMSAPETRWSPTTAVRAFFRHAHLKPSRYGRRNRRRRLAAQLQHGWLVRPVCSTVPPRVWQKYLHKRSQLPRKPLPSHNDEGAEVARGMRSGSHMLYCGRDCAVEEEESFCCPSWNTPTRQCGPLKGRQCPSCLRSQWALPSDDADPEVAFAEDVLRMVPVKDDRVLPEELVTNLLATGVWTQVNLDDPLPFHRQSASAGDQVRQLRLATI
;
A
#
# COMPACT_ATOMS: atom_id res chain seq x y z
N MET A 1 -6.96 -64.47 -1.70
CA MET A 1 -5.54 -64.90 -1.67
C MET A 1 -4.86 -64.17 -0.52
N PHE A 2 -4.67 -64.89 0.58
CA PHE A 2 -3.79 -64.57 1.71
C PHE A 2 -2.31 -64.75 1.29
N PRO A 3 -1.30 -64.52 2.17
CA PRO A 3 -1.14 -63.56 3.28
C PRO A 3 0.30 -62.97 3.38
N PHE A 4 0.55 -62.13 4.40
CA PHE A 4 1.56 -62.28 5.48
C PHE A 4 1.77 -60.86 6.09
N SER A 5 1.27 -60.53 7.31
CA SER A 5 1.72 -60.93 8.66
C SER A 5 3.23 -60.73 8.89
N SER A 6 3.77 -60.14 9.97
CA SER A 6 3.20 -59.65 11.23
C SER A 6 4.33 -59.16 12.16
N HIS A 7 3.96 -58.34 13.16
CA HIS A 7 4.51 -58.21 14.52
C HIS A 7 5.94 -57.66 14.81
N GLY A 8 5.98 -56.76 15.79
CA GLY A 8 7.15 -56.47 16.64
C GLY A 8 6.90 -55.25 17.53
N SER A 9 6.71 -55.47 18.83
CA SER A 9 6.25 -54.52 19.86
C SER A 9 7.36 -54.20 20.88
N ALA A 10 7.17 -53.11 21.64
CA ALA A 10 7.71 -52.84 22.99
C ALA A 10 9.24 -52.58 23.12
N ALA A 11 9.79 -51.83 24.08
CA ALA A 11 9.31 -50.91 25.12
C ALA A 11 10.58 -50.21 25.70
N GLU A 12 10.38 -49.02 26.29
CA GLU A 12 11.01 -48.48 27.53
C GLU A 12 12.53 -48.57 27.78
N SER A 13 13.14 -47.44 28.18
CA SER A 13 13.90 -47.32 29.44
C SER A 13 14.46 -45.91 29.65
N GLU A 14 14.33 -45.45 30.89
CA GLU A 14 14.73 -44.16 31.48
C GLU A 14 16.23 -44.08 31.86
N THR A 15 16.58 -42.94 32.49
CA THR A 15 17.61 -42.65 33.54
C THR A 15 18.74 -41.70 33.10
N SER A 16 18.72 -40.44 33.59
CA SER A 16 19.38 -39.87 34.81
C SER A 16 20.84 -39.46 34.53
N ALA A 17 21.23 -38.19 34.55
CA ALA A 17 21.48 -37.27 35.69
C ALA A 17 23.00 -37.04 35.92
N ASP A 18 23.37 -35.76 36.00
CA ASP A 18 24.16 -35.12 37.08
C ASP A 18 25.55 -34.49 36.80
N SER A 19 25.74 -33.34 37.48
CA SER A 19 26.99 -32.65 37.87
C SER A 19 27.81 -31.87 36.81
N SER A 20 28.50 -30.76 37.07
CA SER A 20 28.55 -29.79 38.20
C SER A 20 29.49 -28.61 37.81
N ASP A 21 29.17 -27.43 38.32
CA ASP A 21 29.98 -26.33 38.89
C ASP A 21 31.19 -25.58 38.25
N VAL A 22 31.08 -24.24 38.42
CA VAL A 22 32.04 -23.14 38.71
C VAL A 22 33.10 -22.63 37.70
N SER A 23 32.99 -21.36 37.29
CA SER A 23 33.81 -20.24 37.85
C SER A 23 33.54 -18.89 37.16
N SER A 24 33.64 -17.84 37.98
CA SER A 24 33.42 -16.41 37.77
C SER A 24 34.52 -15.69 36.98
N VAL A 25 34.19 -14.72 36.10
CA VAL A 25 34.99 -13.49 35.91
C VAL A 25 34.15 -12.34 35.29
N SER A 26 34.23 -11.17 35.96
CA SER A 26 34.18 -9.76 35.51
C SER A 26 33.03 -9.16 34.67
N ASP A 27 32.52 -8.07 35.24
CA ASP A 27 31.78 -6.97 34.62
C ASP A 27 32.52 -6.34 33.42
N ASP A 28 31.83 -6.30 32.28
CA ASP A 28 31.92 -5.26 31.25
C ASP A 28 30.51 -5.15 30.64
N GLU A 29 29.71 -4.18 31.10
CA GLU A 29 28.41 -3.85 30.50
C GLU A 29 28.62 -3.18 29.13
N ALA A 30 28.93 -3.99 28.12
CA ALA A 30 28.49 -3.71 26.77
C ALA A 30 27.01 -4.12 26.70
N LEU A 31 26.14 -3.24 26.22
CA LEU A 31 24.76 -3.55 25.85
C LEU A 31 24.75 -4.63 24.75
N VAL A 32 24.88 -5.89 25.15
CA VAL A 32 24.61 -7.04 24.30
C VAL A 32 23.09 -7.09 24.19
N LEU A 33 22.58 -6.43 23.15
CA LEU A 33 21.27 -6.78 22.61
C LEU A 33 21.39 -8.24 22.17
N GLU A 34 20.92 -9.17 22.99
CA GLU A 34 20.70 -10.56 22.57
C GLU A 34 19.72 -10.51 21.38
N GLU A 35 20.28 -10.53 20.16
CA GLU A 35 19.54 -10.82 18.94
C GLU A 35 19.14 -12.30 19.01
N VAL A 36 17.97 -12.57 19.61
CA VAL A 36 17.17 -13.73 19.21
C VAL A 36 16.69 -13.42 17.79
N ASP A 37 17.57 -13.66 16.83
CA ASP A 37 17.34 -13.44 15.41
C ASP A 37 16.44 -14.57 14.88
N VAL A 38 15.16 -14.48 15.22
CA VAL A 38 14.08 -15.19 14.52
C VAL A 38 13.23 -14.14 13.79
N ASP A 39 13.89 -13.13 13.21
CA ASP A 39 13.24 -12.15 12.35
C ASP A 39 13.02 -12.79 10.97
N GLY A 40 11.91 -13.50 10.84
CA GLY A 40 11.32 -13.82 9.54
C GLY A 40 11.10 -12.53 8.77
N SER A 41 12.01 -12.21 7.86
CA SER A 41 12.14 -10.88 7.29
C SER A 41 12.20 -10.93 5.77
N ALA A 42 11.40 -10.04 5.16
CA ALA A 42 11.56 -9.69 3.77
C ALA A 42 13.00 -9.21 3.55
N GLY A 43 13.80 -10.06 2.87
CA GLY A 43 15.10 -9.64 2.38
C GLY A 43 16.35 -10.16 3.07
N GLN A 44 16.34 -11.32 3.71
CA GLN A 44 17.61 -11.98 4.09
C GLN A 44 18.40 -12.52 2.89
N ASN A 45 17.74 -12.68 1.73
CA ASN A 45 18.34 -13.17 0.50
C ASN A 45 17.74 -12.44 -0.71
N ALA A 46 18.58 -11.93 -1.60
CA ALA A 46 18.17 -11.15 -2.76
C ALA A 46 17.12 -11.87 -3.65
N LEU A 47 17.19 -13.20 -3.73
CA LEU A 47 16.30 -14.04 -4.53
C LEU A 47 15.16 -14.72 -3.73
N ALA A 48 15.17 -14.62 -2.40
CA ALA A 48 14.15 -15.26 -1.59
C ALA A 48 12.78 -14.59 -1.77
N ILE A 49 11.72 -15.40 -1.79
CA ILE A 49 10.34 -14.92 -1.88
C ILE A 49 10.03 -14.12 -0.61
N PRO A 50 9.34 -12.96 -0.70
CA PRO A 50 9.10 -12.10 0.44
C PRO A 50 8.32 -12.82 1.55
N GLU A 51 8.84 -12.68 2.76
CA GLU A 51 8.11 -13.02 3.97
C GLU A 51 7.22 -11.88 4.44
N ALA A 52 6.27 -12.22 5.30
CA ALA A 52 5.41 -11.25 5.97
C ALA A 52 6.22 -10.11 6.58
N THR A 53 5.68 -8.90 6.52
CA THR A 53 6.15 -7.86 7.44
C THR A 53 5.72 -8.24 8.85
N ALA A 54 6.68 -8.37 9.76
CA ALA A 54 6.42 -8.63 11.18
C ALA A 54 5.47 -7.59 11.78
N HIS A 55 4.61 -8.03 12.70
CA HIS A 55 3.69 -7.17 13.41
C HIS A 55 4.46 -6.21 14.33
N PHE A 56 4.16 -4.92 14.25
CA PHE A 56 4.76 -3.90 15.10
C PHE A 56 3.98 -3.78 16.41
N ASP A 57 4.61 -4.16 17.53
CA ASP A 57 3.97 -4.13 18.84
C ASP A 57 4.18 -2.80 19.58
N VAL A 58 3.07 -2.18 19.95
CA VAL A 58 3.02 -0.90 20.69
C VAL A 58 2.90 -1.10 22.20
N SER A 59 2.74 -2.34 22.68
CA SER A 59 2.52 -2.63 24.11
C SER A 59 3.70 -2.20 25.00
N GLY A 60 3.48 -1.50 26.11
CA GLY A 60 4.52 -1.12 27.08
C GLY A 60 4.42 0.31 27.64
N ALA A 61 5.07 0.56 28.78
CA ALA A 61 4.81 1.70 29.65
C ALA A 61 5.32 3.07 29.16
N ASP A 62 6.23 3.12 28.18
CA ASP A 62 6.94 4.36 27.80
C ASP A 62 6.45 5.00 26.48
N VAL A 63 5.36 4.50 25.90
CA VAL A 63 4.87 5.00 24.60
C VAL A 63 3.87 6.14 24.81
N LYS A 64 4.18 7.34 24.32
CA LYS A 64 3.31 8.52 24.40
C LYS A 64 2.59 8.75 23.07
N PRO A 65 1.40 9.36 23.05
CA PRO A 65 0.81 9.86 21.81
C PRO A 65 1.78 10.82 21.10
N GLY A 66 2.02 10.58 19.81
CA GLY A 66 2.88 11.43 18.99
C GLY A 66 2.17 12.71 18.54
N ASN A 67 2.96 13.72 18.18
CA ASN A 67 2.45 14.99 17.65
C ASN A 67 3.39 15.49 16.54
N PRO A 68 3.36 14.82 15.38
CA PRO A 68 4.32 15.08 14.32
C PRO A 68 4.13 16.48 13.73
N PRO A 69 5.21 17.15 13.30
CA PRO A 69 5.09 18.42 12.61
C PRO A 69 4.34 18.23 11.29
N LYS A 70 3.56 19.24 10.89
CA LYS A 70 2.65 19.20 9.72
C LYS A 70 3.27 18.65 8.43
N TRP A 71 4.57 18.86 8.22
CA TRP A 71 5.31 18.45 7.03
C TRP A 71 5.79 16.99 7.08
N ARG A 72 5.85 16.35 8.26
CA ARG A 72 6.11 14.91 8.44
C ARG A 72 4.85 14.10 8.75
N ASP A 73 3.72 14.77 8.94
CA ASP A 73 2.51 14.14 9.47
C ASP A 73 1.76 13.32 8.41
N LEU A 74 2.06 12.01 8.37
CA LEU A 74 1.41 11.06 7.48
C LEU A 74 -0.09 10.89 7.76
N THR A 75 -0.57 11.22 8.97
CA THR A 75 -2.00 11.08 9.33
C THR A 75 -2.91 11.99 8.52
N ARG A 76 -2.34 13.05 7.93
CA ARG A 76 -3.04 14.01 7.06
C ARG A 76 -3.18 13.52 5.63
N ILE A 77 -2.46 12.46 5.26
CA ILE A 77 -2.25 12.05 3.87
C ILE A 77 -2.93 10.69 3.60
N LEU A 78 -2.61 9.73 4.46
CA LEU A 78 -2.91 8.31 4.28
C LEU A 78 -4.36 8.00 4.70
N LEU A 79 -5.03 7.20 3.86
CA LEU A 79 -6.39 6.70 4.09
C LEU A 79 -6.44 5.18 3.87
N PRO A 80 -7.46 4.49 4.43
CA PRO A 80 -7.76 3.13 4.04
C PRO A 80 -7.96 3.01 2.52
N GLY A 81 -7.36 1.98 1.93
CA GLY A 81 -7.33 1.75 0.49
C GLY A 81 -6.04 2.21 -0.20
N ASP A 82 -5.21 3.00 0.47
CA ASP A 82 -3.89 3.37 -0.06
C ASP A 82 -2.97 2.14 -0.11
N VAL A 83 -2.02 2.14 -1.05
CA VAL A 83 -1.11 1.02 -1.27
C VAL A 83 0.27 1.38 -0.72
N VAL A 84 0.86 0.47 0.06
CA VAL A 84 2.25 0.58 0.46
C VAL A 84 3.09 -0.43 -0.30
N ASN A 85 4.23 0.03 -0.80
CA ASN A 85 5.23 -0.80 -1.47
C ASN A 85 6.55 -0.68 -0.71
N ILE A 86 7.02 -1.79 -0.15
CA ILE A 86 8.25 -1.86 0.63
C ILE A 86 9.40 -2.22 -0.32
N LEU A 87 10.33 -1.28 -0.46
CA LEU A 87 11.54 -1.38 -1.25
C LEU A 87 12.71 -1.92 -0.42
N GLY A 88 13.66 -2.54 -1.11
CA GLY A 88 14.94 -2.95 -0.52
C GLY A 88 14.95 -4.34 0.11
N GLY A 89 13.81 -5.02 0.29
CA GLY A 89 13.83 -6.39 0.84
C GLY A 89 14.52 -7.39 -0.11
N ASN A 90 13.95 -7.61 -1.29
CA ASN A 90 14.44 -8.57 -2.28
C ASN A 90 14.01 -8.13 -3.69
N VAL A 91 14.43 -8.87 -4.72
CA VAL A 91 14.04 -8.59 -6.13
C VAL A 91 12.54 -8.70 -6.38
N TRP A 92 11.80 -9.32 -5.46
CA TRP A 92 10.36 -9.55 -5.58
C TRP A 92 9.54 -8.37 -5.04
N GLY A 93 10.06 -7.61 -4.07
CA GLY A 93 9.37 -6.54 -3.35
C GLY A 93 8.20 -7.02 -2.49
N HIS A 94 7.57 -6.13 -1.72
CA HIS A 94 6.38 -6.47 -0.94
C HIS A 94 5.35 -5.35 -0.96
N CYS A 95 4.07 -5.66 -1.19
CA CYS A 95 3.01 -4.68 -1.12
C CYS A 95 1.97 -5.04 -0.05
N GLY A 96 1.40 -4.00 0.54
CA GLY A 96 0.25 -4.07 1.42
C GLY A 96 -0.82 -3.05 1.02
N LEU A 97 -2.06 -3.30 1.45
CA LEU A 97 -3.14 -2.32 1.37
C LEU A 97 -3.42 -1.77 2.77
N VAL A 98 -3.40 -0.45 2.94
CA VAL A 98 -3.76 0.18 4.22
C VAL A 98 -5.25 -0.06 4.51
N THR A 99 -5.58 -0.57 5.70
CA THR A 99 -6.97 -0.93 6.07
C THR A 99 -7.56 -0.06 7.17
N LYS A 100 -6.71 0.55 8.01
CA LYS A 100 -7.13 1.37 9.15
C LYS A 100 -6.47 2.74 9.14
N ALA A 101 -7.02 3.63 9.96
CA ALA A 101 -6.43 4.93 10.25
C ALA A 101 -5.06 4.76 10.92
N ILE A 102 -4.21 5.77 10.73
CA ILE A 102 -2.88 5.80 11.35
C ILE A 102 -2.99 6.24 12.80
N GLU A 103 -2.30 5.53 13.66
CA GLU A 103 -1.99 5.94 15.03
C GLU A 103 -0.55 6.46 15.06
N VAL A 104 -0.28 7.45 15.92
CA VAL A 104 1.07 8.02 16.03
C VAL A 104 1.51 7.96 17.47
N TYR A 105 2.73 7.48 17.66
CA TYR A 105 3.34 7.31 18.95
C TYR A 105 4.74 7.88 18.94
N GLN A 106 5.12 8.56 20.01
CA GLN A 106 6.45 9.11 20.17
C GLN A 106 7.34 8.10 20.89
N PHE A 107 8.48 7.79 20.29
CA PHE A 107 9.54 6.96 20.85
C PHE A 107 10.76 7.80 21.22
N PRO A 108 11.51 7.44 22.27
CA PRO A 108 12.60 8.26 22.78
C PRO A 108 13.77 8.40 21.81
N VAL A 109 14.14 7.34 21.08
CA VAL A 109 15.30 7.32 20.17
C VAL A 109 14.97 6.54 18.90
N LEU A 110 15.45 7.03 17.76
CA LEU A 110 15.56 6.29 16.51
C LEU A 110 17.00 5.85 16.31
N PHE A 111 17.20 4.55 16.14
CA PHE A 111 18.50 3.94 15.88
C PHE A 111 18.64 3.55 14.40
N ALA A 112 19.87 3.42 13.92
CA ALA A 112 20.20 2.78 12.66
C ALA A 112 21.45 1.92 12.73
N LYS A 113 21.47 0.87 11.90
CA LYS A 113 22.66 0.06 11.65
C LYS A 113 23.53 0.79 10.63
N VAL A 114 24.79 1.04 10.97
CA VAL A 114 25.79 1.70 10.10
C VAL A 114 27.08 0.86 10.08
N PRO A 115 27.72 0.67 8.91
CA PRO A 115 29.01 -0.01 8.83
C PRO A 115 30.06 0.74 9.65
N ALA A 116 30.77 0.07 10.57
CA ALA A 116 31.70 0.73 11.50
C ALA A 116 32.80 1.58 10.83
N ASN A 117 33.16 1.29 9.57
CA ASN A 117 34.21 2.00 8.83
C ASN A 117 33.69 2.79 7.60
N GLY A 118 32.38 2.98 7.48
CA GLY A 118 31.77 3.83 6.45
C GLY A 118 31.94 3.38 4.98
N LYS A 119 32.74 2.35 4.66
CA LYS A 119 32.99 1.89 3.28
C LYS A 119 33.18 0.39 3.05
N ASP A 120 33.37 -0.43 4.09
CA ASP A 120 33.63 -1.87 3.89
C ASP A 120 32.37 -2.72 4.12
N GLN A 121 31.93 -3.41 3.06
CA GLN A 121 30.76 -4.33 3.06
C GLN A 121 30.98 -5.63 3.88
N GLY A 122 31.84 -5.60 4.89
CA GLY A 122 32.12 -6.74 5.78
C GLY A 122 32.65 -6.36 7.16
N GLY A 123 32.68 -5.07 7.50
CA GLY A 123 33.06 -4.62 8.84
C GLY A 123 31.94 -4.87 9.87
N PRO A 124 32.27 -4.83 11.17
CA PRO A 124 31.25 -4.95 12.22
C PRO A 124 30.17 -3.88 12.05
N ILE A 125 28.91 -4.28 12.24
CA ILE A 125 27.77 -3.37 12.18
C ILE A 125 27.66 -2.66 13.53
N SER A 126 27.72 -1.34 13.51
CA SER A 126 27.46 -0.50 14.69
C SER A 126 26.01 -0.03 14.69
N VAL A 127 25.42 0.11 15.87
CA VAL A 127 24.11 0.76 16.04
C VAL A 127 24.36 2.18 16.54
N VAL A 128 23.85 3.16 15.81
CA VAL A 128 23.99 4.59 16.14
C VAL A 128 22.63 5.23 16.38
N GLU A 129 22.61 6.26 17.21
CA GLU A 129 21.44 7.11 17.41
C GLU A 129 21.33 8.12 16.26
N LEU A 130 20.17 8.15 15.60
CA LEU A 130 19.89 9.06 14.49
C LEU A 130 19.09 10.29 14.89
N ASP A 131 18.11 10.11 15.78
CA ASP A 131 17.20 11.20 16.19
C ASP A 131 16.54 10.85 17.55
N PHE A 132 15.99 11.87 18.21
CA PHE A 132 15.35 11.77 19.51
C PHE A 132 13.89 12.20 19.44
N ARG A 133 13.05 11.64 20.31
CA ARG A 133 11.60 11.94 20.39
C ARG A 133 10.91 11.77 19.02
N VAL A 134 11.13 10.63 18.40
CA VAL A 134 10.70 10.34 17.04
C VAL A 134 9.25 9.88 17.02
N ASP A 135 8.45 10.52 16.16
CA ASP A 135 7.08 10.10 15.88
C ASP A 135 7.09 8.89 14.93
N VAL A 136 6.53 7.79 15.42
CA VAL A 136 6.33 6.54 14.69
C VAL A 136 4.87 6.44 14.30
N PHE A 137 4.64 6.30 12.99
CA PHE A 137 3.31 6.11 12.40
C PHE A 137 3.03 4.63 12.31
N ILE A 138 1.89 4.21 12.87
CA ILE A 138 1.47 2.83 12.94
C ILE A 138 0.16 2.69 12.21
N PHE A 139 0.11 1.78 11.24
CA PHE A 139 -1.13 1.49 10.52
C PHE A 139 -1.21 0.01 10.16
N GLU A 140 -2.46 -0.43 10.01
CA GLU A 140 -2.76 -1.81 9.65
C GLU A 140 -2.71 -1.96 8.12
N VAL A 141 -2.02 -3.01 7.68
CA VAL A 141 -1.93 -3.40 6.28
C VAL A 141 -2.46 -4.80 6.08
N LEU A 142 -3.24 -4.98 5.03
CA LEU A 142 -3.61 -6.28 4.49
C LEU A 142 -2.46 -6.76 3.62
N GLN A 143 -1.86 -7.89 4.00
CA GLN A 143 -0.75 -8.49 3.26
C GLN A 143 -0.97 -9.99 3.05
N SER A 144 -0.33 -10.51 2.00
CA SER A 144 -0.17 -11.93 1.71
C SER A 144 1.34 -12.15 1.59
N ALA A 145 1.92 -13.24 2.09
CA ALA A 145 3.33 -13.58 1.90
C ALA A 145 3.51 -15.10 1.74
N SER A 146 4.66 -15.55 1.23
CA SER A 146 4.88 -16.98 0.94
C SER A 146 4.95 -17.86 2.18
N ASN A 147 5.40 -17.30 3.31
CA ASN A 147 5.46 -17.97 4.60
C ASN A 147 4.10 -17.97 5.34
N MET A 148 3.04 -17.38 4.76
CA MET A 148 1.75 -17.20 5.44
C MET A 148 0.69 -18.16 4.88
N PRO A 149 0.01 -18.95 5.74
CA PRO A 149 -1.06 -19.85 5.29
C PRO A 149 -2.33 -19.10 4.87
N THR A 150 -2.53 -17.88 5.35
CA THR A 150 -3.69 -17.02 5.06
C THR A 150 -3.27 -15.58 4.73
N ILE A 151 -4.20 -14.80 4.18
CA ILE A 151 -4.03 -13.34 4.05
C ILE A 151 -4.47 -12.74 5.39
N PHE A 152 -3.64 -11.89 5.98
CA PHE A 152 -3.94 -11.33 7.29
C PHE A 152 -3.60 -9.85 7.39
N LEU A 153 -4.08 -9.27 8.48
CA LEU A 153 -3.88 -7.88 8.86
C LEU A 153 -2.71 -7.78 9.84
N SER A 154 -1.70 -6.99 9.49
CA SER A 154 -0.57 -6.69 10.36
C SER A 154 -0.46 -5.21 10.63
N GLN A 155 -0.08 -4.83 11.83
CA GLN A 155 0.38 -3.48 12.10
C GLN A 155 1.83 -3.35 11.64
N ILE A 156 2.13 -2.27 10.92
CA ILE A 156 3.49 -1.89 10.56
C ILE A 156 3.82 -0.53 11.17
N GLY A 157 5.05 -0.37 11.63
CA GLY A 157 5.59 0.89 12.11
C GLY A 157 6.50 1.51 11.08
N VAL A 158 6.29 2.81 10.80
CA VAL A 158 7.16 3.59 9.90
C VAL A 158 7.53 4.92 10.54
N VAL A 159 8.67 5.47 10.12
CA VAL A 159 9.13 6.82 10.49
C VAL A 159 9.44 7.61 9.22
N VAL A 160 9.37 8.94 9.31
CA VAL A 160 9.96 9.81 8.28
C VAL A 160 11.43 10.02 8.65
N HIS A 161 12.33 9.52 7.82
CA HIS A 161 13.77 9.59 8.05
C HIS A 161 14.20 11.06 8.21
N PRO A 162 14.96 11.42 9.25
CA PRO A 162 15.22 12.82 9.59
C PRO A 162 15.96 13.58 8.48
N ASN A 163 16.92 12.90 7.82
CA ASN A 163 17.78 13.48 6.79
C ASN A 163 17.20 13.35 5.37
N THR A 164 16.88 12.13 4.93
CA THR A 164 16.42 11.87 3.55
C THR A 164 14.95 12.20 3.31
N ARG A 165 14.16 12.33 4.39
CA ARG A 165 12.69 12.48 4.34
C ARG A 165 11.95 11.29 3.73
N ASP A 166 12.63 10.18 3.48
CA ASP A 166 11.99 8.94 3.07
C ASP A 166 11.14 8.36 4.21
N VAL A 167 10.06 7.67 3.86
CA VAL A 167 9.31 6.88 4.83
C VAL A 167 9.99 5.53 4.97
N CYS A 168 10.47 5.19 6.17
CA CYS A 168 11.25 3.99 6.42
C CYS A 168 10.55 3.07 7.42
N MET A 169 10.65 1.75 7.18
CA MET A 169 10.18 0.74 8.12
C MET A 169 11.02 0.74 9.39
N VAL A 170 10.36 0.57 10.53
CA VAL A 170 11.02 0.40 11.83
C VAL A 170 10.57 -0.88 12.52
N ARG A 171 11.42 -1.37 13.42
CA ARG A 171 11.05 -2.34 14.45
C ARG A 171 11.29 -1.75 15.83
N ARG A 172 10.56 -2.23 16.82
CA ARG A 172 10.78 -1.84 18.20
C ARG A 172 12.05 -2.48 18.76
N VAL A 173 12.76 -1.73 19.58
CA VAL A 173 13.92 -2.20 20.36
C VAL A 173 13.84 -1.64 21.78
N ARG A 174 14.65 -2.16 22.69
CA ARG A 174 14.77 -1.57 24.03
C ARG A 174 15.23 -0.12 23.90
N GLY A 175 14.51 0.81 24.52
CA GLY A 175 14.86 2.22 24.53
C GLY A 175 14.56 2.99 23.23
N GLY A 176 13.80 2.42 22.27
CA GLY A 176 13.41 3.18 21.08
C GLY A 176 12.91 2.31 19.91
N VAL A 177 13.19 2.78 18.70
CA VAL A 177 12.93 2.07 17.44
C VAL A 177 14.18 2.02 16.58
N LEU A 178 14.34 0.93 15.82
CA LEU A 178 15.47 0.71 14.93
C LEU A 178 14.97 0.67 13.49
N LEU A 179 15.63 1.39 12.58
CA LEU A 179 15.39 1.25 11.14
C LEU A 179 15.58 -0.21 10.72
N ARG A 180 14.65 -0.73 9.91
CA ARG A 180 14.85 -2.02 9.27
C ARG A 180 15.73 -1.83 8.04
N ASN A 181 16.69 -2.73 7.84
CA ASN A 181 17.60 -2.68 6.70
C ASN A 181 17.34 -3.87 5.77
N SER A 182 17.64 -3.66 4.50
CA SER A 182 17.76 -4.65 3.43
C SER A 182 18.96 -5.58 3.62
N HIS A 183 19.07 -6.62 2.78
CA HIS A 183 20.30 -7.42 2.70
C HIS A 183 21.55 -6.60 2.36
N SER A 184 21.40 -5.45 1.67
CA SER A 184 22.52 -4.58 1.32
C SER A 184 22.89 -3.61 2.44
N GLY A 185 22.20 -3.68 3.59
CA GLY A 185 22.42 -2.77 4.71
C GLY A 185 21.76 -1.40 4.54
N GLU A 186 21.03 -1.15 3.46
CA GLU A 186 20.28 0.09 3.24
C GLU A 186 18.92 0.05 3.96
N PRO A 187 18.38 1.17 4.48
CA PRO A 187 17.05 1.21 5.07
C PRO A 187 15.94 0.71 4.13
N LEU A 188 14.95 0.00 4.67
CA LEU A 188 13.76 -0.42 3.94
C LEU A 188 12.80 0.76 3.78
N ILE A 189 12.76 1.30 2.56
CA ILE A 189 11.92 2.45 2.19
C ILE A 189 10.50 1.98 1.87
N VAL A 190 9.49 2.73 2.30
CA VAL A 190 8.08 2.50 2.01
C VAL A 190 7.59 3.56 1.04
N GLN A 191 7.34 3.15 -0.20
CA GLN A 191 6.60 3.98 -1.14
C GLN A 191 5.11 3.89 -0.83
N ILE A 192 4.47 5.05 -0.68
CA ILE A 192 3.03 5.16 -0.46
C ILE A 192 2.38 5.65 -1.74
N LEU A 193 1.39 4.89 -2.24
CA LEU A 193 0.53 5.27 -3.35
C LEU A 193 -0.86 5.61 -2.82
N LEU A 194 -1.24 6.86 -3.02
CA LEU A 194 -2.55 7.38 -2.65
C LEU A 194 -3.58 6.95 -3.68
N SER A 195 -4.62 6.29 -3.20
CA SER A 195 -5.79 5.92 -4.00
C SER A 195 -6.53 7.16 -4.51
N PRO A 196 -7.25 7.07 -5.63
CA PRO A 196 -7.96 8.22 -6.22
C PRO A 196 -9.19 8.67 -5.42
N PHE A 197 -9.45 8.04 -4.27
CA PHE A 197 -10.59 8.33 -3.40
C PHE A 197 -10.17 9.17 -2.20
N ASN A 198 -11.15 9.80 -1.58
CA ASN A 198 -11.00 10.57 -0.34
C ASN A 198 -12.07 10.17 0.68
N GLU A 199 -12.04 10.80 1.86
CA GLU A 199 -12.98 10.53 2.95
C GLU A 199 -14.47 10.61 2.57
N VAL A 200 -14.81 11.42 1.57
CA VAL A 200 -16.18 11.64 1.12
C VAL A 200 -16.58 10.66 0.01
N THR A 201 -15.66 10.36 -0.89
CA THR A 201 -15.92 9.56 -2.09
C THR A 201 -15.71 8.06 -1.86
N LEU A 202 -14.87 7.69 -0.90
CA LEU A 202 -14.62 6.30 -0.51
C LEU A 202 -15.79 5.74 0.31
N GLU A 203 -16.43 4.70 -0.21
CA GLU A 203 -17.47 3.96 0.53
C GLU A 203 -16.81 2.93 1.45
N ARG A 204 -16.50 3.36 2.68
CA ARG A 204 -15.78 2.55 3.68
C ARG A 204 -16.40 1.18 3.93
N SER A 205 -17.74 1.06 3.89
CA SER A 205 -18.44 -0.23 4.03
C SER A 205 -18.16 -1.18 2.87
N LEU A 206 -18.16 -0.70 1.63
CA LEU A 206 -17.80 -1.50 0.45
C LEU A 206 -16.33 -1.89 0.47
N LEU A 207 -15.45 -0.99 0.91
CA LEU A 207 -14.02 -1.30 1.05
C LEU A 207 -13.82 -2.42 2.08
N ALA A 208 -14.46 -2.30 3.26
CA ALA A 208 -14.40 -3.32 4.30
C ALA A 208 -14.93 -4.69 3.84
N GLN A 209 -16.05 -4.72 3.10
CA GLN A 209 -16.57 -5.96 2.49
C GLN A 209 -15.57 -6.55 1.49
N SER A 210 -14.95 -5.71 0.66
CA SER A 210 -13.98 -6.16 -0.34
C SER A 210 -12.70 -6.71 0.29
N ILE A 211 -12.23 -6.10 1.39
CA ILE A 211 -11.13 -6.61 2.22
C ILE A 211 -11.49 -7.98 2.79
N SER A 212 -12.67 -8.10 3.41
CA SER A 212 -13.15 -9.35 4.03
C SER A 212 -13.20 -10.50 3.01
N GLU A 213 -13.71 -10.25 1.80
CA GLU A 213 -13.73 -11.27 0.73
C GLU A 213 -12.34 -11.67 0.23
N VAL A 214 -11.37 -10.76 0.24
CA VAL A 214 -9.99 -11.10 -0.12
C VAL A 214 -9.35 -11.93 0.99
N MET A 215 -9.60 -11.58 2.25
CA MET A 215 -9.13 -12.36 3.41
C MET A 215 -9.68 -13.80 3.40
N SER A 216 -10.92 -14.00 2.94
CA SER A 216 -11.53 -15.32 2.81
C SER A 216 -11.07 -16.13 1.59
N ALA A 217 -10.02 -15.70 0.87
CA ALA A 217 -9.47 -16.47 -0.24
C ALA A 217 -8.93 -17.84 0.22
N PRO A 218 -8.91 -18.87 -0.64
CA PRO A 218 -8.48 -20.22 -0.26
C PRO A 218 -7.10 -20.27 0.38
N GLU A 219 -6.95 -21.05 1.45
CA GLU A 219 -5.72 -21.26 2.21
C GLU A 219 -4.69 -22.11 1.43
N THR A 220 -4.12 -21.53 0.38
CA THR A 220 -3.13 -22.20 -0.48
C THR A 220 -1.81 -21.47 -0.40
N ARG A 221 -0.74 -22.09 0.09
CA ARG A 221 0.59 -21.47 0.06
C ARG A 221 1.01 -21.27 -1.40
N TRP A 222 1.73 -20.18 -1.66
CA TRP A 222 2.19 -19.92 -3.01
C TRP A 222 3.39 -20.81 -3.30
N SER A 223 3.42 -21.38 -4.50
CA SER A 223 4.61 -22.11 -4.97
C SER A 223 5.64 -21.13 -5.53
N PRO A 224 6.94 -21.46 -5.52
CA PRO A 224 7.96 -20.73 -6.28
C PRO A 224 7.60 -20.57 -7.76
N THR A 225 6.92 -21.57 -8.35
CA THR A 225 6.40 -21.51 -9.72
C THR A 225 5.40 -20.36 -9.91
N THR A 226 4.58 -20.06 -8.90
CA THR A 226 3.64 -18.92 -8.92
C THR A 226 4.40 -17.60 -8.95
N ALA A 227 5.43 -17.46 -8.12
CA ALA A 227 6.29 -16.28 -8.11
C ALA A 227 6.97 -16.08 -9.48
N VAL A 228 7.63 -17.11 -10.00
CA VAL A 228 8.29 -17.08 -11.32
C VAL A 228 7.31 -16.73 -12.45
N ARG A 229 6.08 -17.24 -12.42
CA ARG A 229 5.06 -16.89 -13.42
C ARG A 229 4.61 -15.44 -13.33
N ALA A 230 4.53 -14.86 -12.13
CA ALA A 230 4.27 -13.44 -11.94
C ALA A 230 5.43 -12.60 -12.49
N PHE A 231 6.67 -13.06 -12.33
CA PHE A 231 7.86 -12.39 -12.86
C PHE A 231 7.88 -12.32 -14.39
N PHE A 232 7.57 -13.43 -15.08
CA PHE A 232 7.69 -13.52 -16.54
C PHE A 232 6.46 -13.03 -17.32
N ARG A 233 5.35 -12.67 -16.68
CA ARG A 233 4.10 -12.30 -17.37
C ARG A 233 3.65 -10.91 -16.96
N HIS A 234 3.55 -10.00 -17.93
CA HIS A 234 3.01 -8.66 -17.71
C HIS A 234 1.55 -8.67 -17.23
N ALA A 235 1.30 -7.93 -16.15
CA ALA A 235 -0.02 -7.72 -15.59
C ALA A 235 -0.82 -6.63 -16.30
N HIS A 236 -0.16 -5.69 -17.00
CA HIS A 236 -0.81 -4.50 -17.54
C HIS A 236 -1.96 -4.80 -18.53
N LEU A 237 -3.14 -4.24 -18.26
CA LEU A 237 -4.34 -4.27 -19.08
C LEU A 237 -4.38 -3.04 -20.01
N LYS A 238 -4.01 -3.21 -21.28
CA LYS A 238 -4.04 -2.12 -22.27
C LYS A 238 -5.48 -1.72 -22.63
N PRO A 239 -5.96 -0.48 -22.33
CA PRO A 239 -7.34 -0.07 -22.60
C PRO A 239 -7.75 -0.20 -24.07
N SER A 240 -6.83 0.04 -25.00
CA SER A 240 -7.05 -0.09 -26.44
C SER A 240 -7.52 -1.48 -26.88
N ARG A 241 -7.20 -2.54 -26.13
CA ARG A 241 -7.65 -3.91 -26.41
C ARG A 241 -9.13 -4.13 -26.08
N TYR A 242 -9.69 -3.30 -25.21
CA TYR A 242 -11.03 -3.45 -24.64
C TYR A 242 -11.99 -2.31 -25.05
N GLY A 243 -11.76 -1.66 -26.20
CA GLY A 243 -12.61 -0.55 -26.66
C GLY A 243 -14.07 -0.93 -27.01
N ARG A 244 -14.39 -2.23 -27.12
CA ARG A 244 -15.75 -2.71 -27.42
C ARG A 244 -16.44 -3.23 -26.16
N ARG A 245 -17.74 -2.92 -25.98
CA ARG A 245 -18.59 -3.36 -24.86
C ARG A 245 -18.49 -4.87 -24.57
N ASN A 246 -18.58 -5.72 -25.59
CA ASN A 246 -18.46 -7.18 -25.43
C ASN A 246 -17.07 -7.62 -24.95
N ARG A 247 -16.01 -6.89 -25.29
CA ARG A 247 -14.66 -7.18 -24.78
C ARG A 247 -14.52 -6.78 -23.31
N ARG A 248 -15.17 -5.68 -22.90
CA ARG A 248 -15.24 -5.25 -21.49
C ARG A 248 -15.97 -6.26 -20.61
N ARG A 249 -17.12 -6.77 -21.06
CA ARG A 249 -17.81 -7.89 -20.37
C ARG A 249 -16.93 -9.13 -20.21
N ARG A 250 -16.20 -9.50 -21.26
CA ARG A 250 -15.25 -10.63 -21.19
C ARG A 250 -14.12 -10.36 -20.20
N LEU A 251 -13.60 -9.13 -20.14
CA LEU A 251 -12.61 -8.74 -19.15
C LEU A 251 -13.17 -8.86 -17.74
N ALA A 252 -14.37 -8.34 -17.49
CA ALA A 252 -15.02 -8.44 -16.20
C ALA A 252 -15.13 -9.89 -15.72
N ALA A 253 -15.65 -10.79 -16.57
CA ALA A 253 -15.74 -12.21 -16.28
C ALA A 253 -14.36 -12.86 -16.03
N GLN A 254 -13.33 -12.46 -16.78
CA GLN A 254 -11.96 -12.95 -16.58
C GLN A 254 -11.39 -12.52 -15.22
N LEU A 255 -11.59 -11.27 -14.81
CA LEU A 255 -11.13 -10.77 -13.50
C LEU A 255 -11.87 -11.46 -12.36
N GLN A 256 -13.20 -11.59 -12.46
CA GLN A 256 -13.99 -12.30 -11.46
C GLN A 256 -13.57 -13.77 -11.30
N HIS A 257 -13.24 -14.45 -12.41
CA HIS A 257 -12.71 -15.80 -12.37
C HIS A 257 -11.34 -15.88 -11.66
N GLY A 258 -10.50 -14.86 -11.81
CA GLY A 258 -9.21 -14.75 -11.11
C GLY A 258 -9.34 -14.72 -9.58
N TRP A 259 -10.47 -14.22 -9.06
CA TRP A 259 -10.72 -14.13 -7.61
C TRP A 259 -10.87 -15.49 -6.92
N LEU A 260 -11.05 -16.57 -7.69
CA LEU A 260 -11.15 -17.94 -7.16
C LEU A 260 -9.81 -18.52 -6.71
N VAL A 261 -8.70 -17.92 -7.14
CA VAL A 261 -7.33 -18.35 -6.80
C VAL A 261 -6.81 -17.44 -5.69
N ARG A 262 -5.90 -17.90 -4.83
CA ARG A 262 -5.28 -16.99 -3.84
C ARG A 262 -4.35 -15.95 -4.49
N PRO A 263 -4.40 -14.67 -4.09
CA PRO A 263 -3.48 -13.64 -4.58
C PRO A 263 -2.12 -13.69 -3.86
N VAL A 264 -1.06 -13.28 -4.57
CA VAL A 264 0.27 -12.96 -4.00
C VAL A 264 0.28 -11.53 -3.41
N CYS A 265 1.34 -11.13 -2.68
CA CYS A 265 1.45 -9.83 -1.97
C CYS A 265 1.01 -8.62 -2.82
N SER A 266 1.69 -8.41 -3.95
CA SER A 266 1.45 -7.35 -4.93
C SER A 266 0.07 -7.38 -5.58
N THR A 267 -0.63 -8.50 -5.48
CA THR A 267 -1.93 -8.72 -6.09
C THR A 267 -3.08 -8.45 -5.11
N VAL A 268 -2.80 -8.45 -3.80
CA VAL A 268 -3.79 -8.13 -2.77
C VAL A 268 -4.42 -6.75 -3.01
N PRO A 269 -3.65 -5.65 -3.17
CA PRO A 269 -4.27 -4.33 -3.35
C PRO A 269 -5.12 -4.22 -4.62
N PRO A 270 -4.64 -4.62 -5.82
CA PRO A 270 -5.47 -4.64 -7.02
C PRO A 270 -6.76 -5.42 -6.87
N ARG A 271 -6.72 -6.58 -6.22
CA ARG A 271 -7.91 -7.41 -6.06
C ARG A 271 -8.95 -6.78 -5.15
N VAL A 272 -8.52 -6.19 -4.03
CA VAL A 272 -9.45 -5.45 -3.15
C VAL A 272 -10.11 -4.32 -3.94
N TRP A 273 -9.34 -3.54 -4.69
CA TRP A 273 -9.89 -2.45 -5.50
C TRP A 273 -10.80 -2.94 -6.62
N GLN A 274 -10.47 -4.02 -7.33
CA GLN A 274 -11.35 -4.59 -8.35
C GLN A 274 -12.68 -5.08 -7.74
N LYS A 275 -12.65 -5.77 -6.59
CA LYS A 275 -13.87 -6.17 -5.87
C LYS A 275 -14.68 -4.97 -5.39
N TYR A 276 -14.02 -3.90 -4.92
CA TYR A 276 -14.66 -2.64 -4.55
C TYR A 276 -15.36 -2.00 -5.74
N LEU A 277 -14.67 -1.86 -6.87
CA LEU A 277 -15.21 -1.25 -8.09
C LEU A 277 -16.37 -2.07 -8.66
N HIS A 278 -16.29 -3.39 -8.60
CA HIS A 278 -17.38 -4.27 -9.01
C HIS A 278 -18.63 -4.09 -8.13
N LYS A 279 -18.48 -4.07 -6.80
CA LYS A 279 -19.62 -3.77 -5.91
C LYS A 279 -20.17 -2.38 -6.15
N ARG A 280 -19.28 -1.40 -6.37
CA ARG A 280 -19.67 -0.02 -6.60
C ARG A 280 -20.47 0.15 -7.90
N SER A 281 -20.15 -0.61 -8.95
CA SER A 281 -20.86 -0.56 -10.24
C SER A 281 -22.28 -1.15 -10.17
N GLN A 282 -22.58 -1.94 -9.14
CA GLN A 282 -23.91 -2.51 -8.90
C GLN A 282 -24.84 -1.57 -8.12
N LEU A 283 -24.29 -0.58 -7.41
CA LEU A 283 -25.09 0.36 -6.63
C LEU A 283 -25.69 1.47 -7.49
N PRO A 284 -26.80 2.09 -7.02
CA PRO A 284 -27.31 3.31 -7.61
C PRO A 284 -26.20 4.35 -7.77
N ARG A 285 -26.26 5.06 -8.89
CA ARG A 285 -25.25 6.04 -9.26
C ARG A 285 -25.33 7.22 -8.29
N LYS A 286 -24.16 7.63 -7.76
CA LYS A 286 -24.09 8.89 -7.04
C LYS A 286 -24.36 10.04 -8.02
N PRO A 287 -25.09 11.09 -7.61
CA PRO A 287 -25.23 12.27 -8.43
C PRO A 287 -23.85 12.86 -8.69
N LEU A 288 -23.68 13.45 -9.87
CA LEU A 288 -22.45 14.18 -10.20
C LEU A 288 -22.31 15.37 -9.25
N PRO A 289 -21.07 15.75 -8.87
CA PRO A 289 -20.87 17.04 -8.24
C PRO A 289 -21.44 18.11 -9.17
N SER A 290 -22.20 19.06 -8.64
CA SER A 290 -22.75 20.16 -9.44
C SER A 290 -21.67 21.15 -9.84
N HIS A 291 -20.59 21.27 -9.05
CA HIS A 291 -19.50 22.21 -9.28
C HIS A 291 -18.13 21.54 -9.09
N ASN A 292 -17.08 22.10 -9.71
CA ASN A 292 -15.70 21.74 -9.43
C ASN A 292 -15.11 22.49 -8.22
N ASP A 293 -13.85 22.23 -7.92
CA ASP A 293 -13.05 22.83 -6.83
C ASP A 293 -12.94 24.35 -6.88
N GLU A 294 -13.17 24.96 -8.04
CA GLU A 294 -13.16 26.42 -8.20
C GLU A 294 -14.59 26.98 -8.28
N GLY A 295 -15.60 26.18 -7.90
CA GLY A 295 -17.00 26.61 -7.83
C GLY A 295 -17.68 26.77 -9.19
N ALA A 296 -17.12 26.26 -10.28
CA ALA A 296 -17.78 26.31 -11.58
C ALA A 296 -18.63 25.08 -11.83
N GLU A 297 -19.80 25.29 -12.42
CA GLU A 297 -20.73 24.20 -12.75
C GLU A 297 -20.06 23.18 -13.67
N VAL A 298 -20.21 21.89 -13.36
CA VAL A 298 -19.64 20.81 -14.17
C VAL A 298 -20.73 19.97 -14.80
N ALA A 299 -20.55 19.68 -16.08
CA ALA A 299 -21.35 18.74 -16.84
C ALA A 299 -20.50 17.52 -17.22
N ARG A 300 -21.12 16.34 -17.21
CA ARG A 300 -20.47 15.13 -17.75
C ARG A 300 -20.41 15.22 -19.27
N GLY A 301 -19.38 14.62 -19.86
CA GLY A 301 -19.28 14.44 -21.31
C GLY A 301 -20.51 13.73 -21.89
N MET A 302 -20.81 13.99 -23.16
CA MET A 302 -21.98 13.41 -23.84
C MET A 302 -21.74 12.00 -24.40
N ARG A 303 -20.53 11.43 -24.25
CA ARG A 303 -20.23 10.09 -24.79
C ARG A 303 -20.55 9.02 -23.74
N SER A 304 -21.18 7.93 -24.16
CA SER A 304 -21.36 6.73 -23.33
C SER A 304 -19.99 6.23 -22.85
N GLY A 305 -19.84 5.97 -21.55
CA GLY A 305 -18.57 5.66 -20.89
C GLY A 305 -17.73 6.90 -20.55
N SER A 306 -18.25 8.12 -20.73
CA SER A 306 -17.49 9.34 -20.42
C SER A 306 -17.54 9.65 -18.93
N HIS A 307 -16.45 9.28 -18.28
CA HIS A 307 -16.14 9.62 -16.91
C HIS A 307 -15.72 11.09 -16.78
N MET A 308 -15.49 11.81 -17.89
CA MET A 308 -14.96 13.18 -17.90
C MET A 308 -16.01 14.22 -17.53
N LEU A 309 -15.62 15.12 -16.62
CA LEU A 309 -16.35 16.32 -16.23
C LEU A 309 -15.82 17.53 -17.00
N TYR A 310 -16.67 18.47 -17.36
CA TYR A 310 -16.28 19.69 -18.07
C TYR A 310 -17.01 20.88 -17.49
N CYS A 311 -16.33 22.01 -17.31
CA CYS A 311 -16.92 23.23 -16.76
C CYS A 311 -17.15 24.34 -17.81
N GLY A 312 -16.77 24.13 -19.07
CA GLY A 312 -16.94 25.15 -20.12
C GLY A 312 -15.98 26.33 -20.03
N ARG A 313 -15.22 26.50 -18.94
CA ARG A 313 -14.37 27.67 -18.70
C ARG A 313 -13.18 27.75 -19.66
N ASP A 314 -12.79 28.97 -19.98
CA ASP A 314 -11.53 29.28 -20.66
C ASP A 314 -10.35 28.97 -19.73
N CYS A 315 -9.40 28.15 -20.19
CA CYS A 315 -8.16 27.90 -19.47
C CYS A 315 -7.22 29.11 -19.68
N ALA A 316 -6.99 29.91 -18.65
CA ALA A 316 -6.06 31.04 -18.70
C ALA A 316 -4.61 30.56 -18.86
N VAL A 317 -3.79 31.38 -19.53
CA VAL A 317 -2.39 31.07 -19.95
C VAL A 317 -1.37 31.30 -18.82
N GLU A 318 -1.78 31.81 -17.67
CA GLU A 318 -0.84 32.29 -16.65
C GLU A 318 -0.53 31.22 -15.61
N GLU A 319 0.20 30.18 -16.01
CA GLU A 319 1.10 29.47 -15.12
C GLU A 319 2.17 28.81 -16.01
N GLU A 320 3.35 29.43 -16.01
CA GLU A 320 4.56 29.01 -16.72
C GLU A 320 4.78 27.50 -16.61
N GLU A 321 4.93 26.84 -17.76
CA GLU A 321 5.65 25.57 -18.01
C GLU A 321 5.66 24.48 -16.90
N SER A 322 4.62 24.41 -16.06
CA SER A 322 4.58 23.50 -14.92
C SER A 322 3.81 22.23 -15.27
N PHE A 323 4.58 21.29 -15.80
CA PHE A 323 4.53 19.86 -15.49
C PHE A 323 3.40 18.94 -15.98
N CYS A 324 2.36 19.35 -16.72
CA CYS A 324 1.36 18.37 -17.17
C CYS A 324 0.74 18.63 -18.57
N CYS A 325 1.55 18.57 -19.63
CA CYS A 325 1.26 17.90 -20.92
C CYS A 325 2.09 18.53 -22.08
N PRO A 326 2.69 17.73 -22.98
CA PRO A 326 3.46 18.24 -24.12
C PRO A 326 2.56 18.99 -25.11
N SER A 327 3.13 19.98 -25.80
CA SER A 327 2.58 20.95 -26.75
C SER A 327 1.65 20.38 -27.84
N TRP A 328 0.40 20.86 -27.99
CA TRP A 328 -0.39 20.61 -29.22
C TRP A 328 -1.35 21.73 -29.61
N ASN A 329 -1.33 22.06 -30.91
CA ASN A 329 -2.09 23.10 -31.62
C ASN A 329 -3.59 22.76 -31.77
N THR A 330 -4.44 23.03 -30.78
CA THR A 330 -5.91 23.05 -30.96
C THR A 330 -6.50 24.44 -30.72
N PRO A 331 -7.52 24.89 -31.49
CA PRO A 331 -7.89 26.31 -31.59
C PRO A 331 -8.72 26.85 -30.41
N THR A 332 -9.27 25.98 -29.56
CA THR A 332 -10.26 26.37 -28.55
C THR A 332 -9.74 26.07 -27.14
N ARG A 333 -9.63 27.13 -26.33
CA ARG A 333 -9.11 27.13 -24.94
C ARG A 333 -10.16 26.73 -23.89
N GLN A 334 -11.30 26.18 -24.30
CA GLN A 334 -12.44 25.91 -23.41
C GLN A 334 -12.45 24.47 -22.92
N CYS A 335 -12.72 24.29 -21.64
CA CYS A 335 -12.97 22.99 -21.05
C CYS A 335 -14.29 22.40 -21.58
N GLY A 336 -14.25 21.47 -22.54
CA GLY A 336 -15.51 20.91 -23.06
C GLY A 336 -15.36 19.68 -23.95
N PRO A 337 -16.34 18.75 -23.95
CA PRO A 337 -16.26 17.46 -24.65
C PRO A 337 -16.17 17.58 -26.19
N LEU A 338 -16.52 18.75 -26.72
CA LEU A 338 -16.49 19.09 -28.16
C LEU A 338 -15.56 20.29 -28.47
N LYS A 339 -15.03 20.95 -27.45
CA LYS A 339 -14.39 22.28 -27.54
C LYS A 339 -12.99 22.35 -26.92
N GLY A 340 -12.45 21.27 -26.37
CA GLY A 340 -11.08 21.26 -25.84
C GLY A 340 -10.80 20.14 -24.84
N ARG A 341 -9.60 20.16 -24.23
CA ARG A 341 -9.22 19.26 -23.14
C ARG A 341 -9.95 19.64 -21.85
N GLN A 342 -9.97 18.72 -20.90
CA GLN A 342 -10.47 19.00 -19.55
C GLN A 342 -9.50 19.93 -18.81
N CYS A 343 -10.00 20.96 -18.12
CA CYS A 343 -9.13 21.81 -17.29
C CYS A 343 -8.65 21.03 -16.06
N PRO A 344 -7.50 21.39 -15.46
CA PRO A 344 -6.98 20.74 -14.25
C PRO A 344 -8.02 20.66 -13.13
N SER A 345 -8.83 21.69 -12.93
CA SER A 345 -9.93 21.72 -11.95
C SER A 345 -11.01 20.66 -12.20
N CYS A 346 -11.51 20.54 -13.43
CA CYS A 346 -12.45 19.48 -13.80
C CYS A 346 -11.82 18.09 -13.75
N LEU A 347 -10.55 17.97 -14.16
CA LEU A 347 -9.80 16.74 -14.03
C LEU A 347 -9.77 16.37 -12.55
N ARG A 348 -9.32 17.26 -11.65
CA ARG A 348 -9.30 17.14 -10.17
C ARG A 348 -10.64 16.73 -9.56
N SER A 349 -11.74 17.18 -10.13
CA SER A 349 -13.10 16.83 -9.67
C SER A 349 -13.59 15.46 -10.16
N GLN A 350 -12.87 14.82 -11.08
CA GLN A 350 -13.27 13.58 -11.75
C GLN A 350 -12.79 12.29 -11.05
N TRP A 351 -11.82 12.38 -10.14
CA TRP A 351 -10.88 11.28 -9.82
C TRP A 351 -11.59 10.05 -9.26
N ALA A 352 -12.74 10.23 -8.60
CA ALA A 352 -13.50 9.17 -7.96
C ALA A 352 -14.87 8.85 -8.61
N LEU A 353 -15.18 9.39 -9.79
CA LEU A 353 -16.49 9.12 -10.41
C LEU A 353 -16.49 7.75 -11.10
N PRO A 354 -17.42 6.83 -10.75
CA PRO A 354 -17.56 5.55 -11.43
C PRO A 354 -18.06 5.75 -12.87
N SER A 355 -17.83 4.74 -13.70
CA SER A 355 -18.35 4.67 -15.07
C SER A 355 -19.89 4.86 -15.12
N ASP A 356 -20.36 5.42 -16.22
CA ASP A 356 -21.76 5.72 -16.48
C ASP A 356 -22.46 4.70 -17.38
N ASP A 357 -21.80 3.58 -17.72
CA ASP A 357 -22.45 2.51 -18.48
C ASP A 357 -23.61 1.91 -17.66
N ALA A 358 -24.75 1.68 -18.31
CA ALA A 358 -25.93 1.09 -17.72
C ALA A 358 -25.75 -0.39 -17.36
N ASP A 359 -24.76 -1.05 -17.96
CA ASP A 359 -24.39 -2.41 -17.65
C ASP A 359 -23.28 -2.44 -16.59
N PRO A 360 -23.56 -2.97 -15.38
CA PRO A 360 -22.61 -3.00 -14.27
C PRO A 360 -21.29 -3.69 -14.59
N GLU A 361 -21.29 -4.70 -15.47
CA GLU A 361 -20.10 -5.44 -15.85
C GLU A 361 -19.20 -4.62 -16.78
N VAL A 362 -19.82 -3.85 -17.67
CA VAL A 362 -19.09 -2.93 -18.55
C VAL A 362 -18.53 -1.78 -17.74
N ALA A 363 -19.34 -1.19 -16.85
CA ALA A 363 -18.93 -0.11 -15.96
C ALA A 363 -17.75 -0.54 -15.06
N PHE A 364 -17.84 -1.72 -14.45
CA PHE A 364 -16.76 -2.32 -13.66
C PHE A 364 -15.46 -2.45 -14.48
N ALA A 365 -15.53 -3.05 -15.66
CA ALA A 365 -14.34 -3.22 -16.51
C ALA A 365 -13.74 -1.88 -16.95
N GLU A 366 -14.56 -0.85 -17.21
CA GLU A 366 -14.08 0.49 -17.51
C GLU A 366 -13.34 1.12 -16.33
N ASP A 367 -13.90 1.03 -15.13
CA ASP A 367 -13.27 1.58 -13.93
C ASP A 367 -11.96 0.85 -13.60
N VAL A 368 -11.89 -0.48 -13.79
CA VAL A 368 -10.63 -1.21 -13.66
C VAL A 368 -9.59 -0.74 -14.68
N LEU A 369 -9.94 -0.64 -15.96
CA LEU A 369 -9.01 -0.20 -17.00
C LEU A 369 -8.52 1.25 -16.80
N ARG A 370 -9.28 2.06 -16.07
CA ARG A 370 -8.94 3.45 -15.79
C ARG A 370 -8.13 3.61 -14.51
N MET A 371 -8.55 2.96 -13.43
CA MET A 371 -7.99 3.18 -12.10
C MET A 371 -6.98 2.10 -11.71
N VAL A 372 -7.20 0.84 -12.06
CA VAL A 372 -6.34 -0.28 -11.62
C VAL A 372 -6.08 -1.21 -12.80
N PRO A 373 -5.36 -0.75 -13.85
CA PRO A 373 -5.23 -1.45 -15.14
C PRO A 373 -4.25 -2.62 -15.04
N VAL A 374 -4.38 -3.46 -14.04
CA VAL A 374 -3.53 -4.63 -13.79
C VAL A 374 -4.39 -5.86 -13.63
N LYS A 375 -3.88 -7.00 -14.10
CA LYS A 375 -4.42 -8.30 -13.75
C LYS A 375 -4.07 -8.63 -12.32
N ASP A 376 -5.03 -9.20 -11.62
CA ASP A 376 -4.94 -9.56 -10.22
C ASP A 376 -4.45 -11.00 -10.02
N ASP A 377 -3.58 -11.51 -10.87
CA ASP A 377 -2.97 -12.83 -10.65
C ASP A 377 -1.43 -12.83 -10.79
N ARG A 378 -0.83 -11.76 -11.32
CA ARG A 378 0.55 -11.78 -11.86
C ARG A 378 1.25 -10.41 -11.92
N VAL A 379 1.08 -9.55 -10.92
CA VAL A 379 1.75 -8.23 -10.93
C VAL A 379 2.98 -8.25 -10.03
N LEU A 380 4.11 -7.70 -10.46
CA LEU A 380 5.23 -7.42 -9.55
C LEU A 380 4.98 -6.08 -8.84
N PRO A 381 5.47 -5.85 -7.62
CA PRO A 381 5.36 -4.56 -6.93
C PRO A 381 5.76 -3.35 -7.77
N GLU A 382 6.91 -3.41 -8.44
CA GLU A 382 7.37 -2.32 -9.32
C GLU A 382 6.44 -2.12 -10.54
N GLU A 383 5.98 -3.23 -11.14
CA GLU A 383 5.00 -3.18 -12.23
C GLU A 383 3.65 -2.61 -11.75
N LEU A 384 3.24 -2.92 -10.51
CA LEU A 384 2.04 -2.37 -9.90
C LEU A 384 2.17 -0.86 -9.77
N VAL A 385 3.24 -0.38 -9.13
CA VAL A 385 3.51 1.05 -8.94
C VAL A 385 3.50 1.77 -10.28
N THR A 386 4.26 1.26 -11.25
CA THR A 386 4.37 1.83 -12.60
C THR A 386 3.00 1.92 -13.28
N ASN A 387 2.22 0.84 -13.26
CA ASN A 387 0.92 0.82 -13.92
C ASN A 387 -0.13 1.68 -13.21
N LEU A 388 -0.11 1.77 -11.88
CA LEU A 388 -1.01 2.65 -11.12
C LEU A 388 -0.66 4.12 -11.39
N LEU A 389 0.61 4.51 -11.31
CA LEU A 389 1.03 5.88 -11.59
C LEU A 389 0.79 6.29 -13.04
N ALA A 390 0.95 5.36 -14.00
CA ALA A 390 0.67 5.62 -15.42
C ALA A 390 -0.81 5.96 -15.72
N THR A 391 -1.74 5.66 -14.80
CA THR A 391 -3.14 6.09 -14.93
C THR A 391 -3.31 7.59 -14.76
N GLY A 392 -2.37 8.25 -14.07
CA GLY A 392 -2.47 9.65 -13.65
C GLY A 392 -3.50 9.92 -12.55
N VAL A 393 -4.24 8.90 -12.06
CA VAL A 393 -5.21 9.07 -10.96
C VAL A 393 -4.67 8.60 -9.61
N TRP A 394 -3.59 7.83 -9.60
CA TRP A 394 -2.84 7.50 -8.38
C TRP A 394 -1.71 8.48 -8.20
N THR A 395 -1.36 8.78 -6.96
CA THR A 395 -0.26 9.69 -6.65
C THR A 395 0.68 9.04 -5.66
N GLN A 396 1.98 9.05 -5.96
CA GLN A 396 2.98 8.66 -4.98
C GLN A 396 3.17 9.81 -3.99
N VAL A 397 3.26 9.49 -2.70
CA VAL A 397 3.58 10.48 -1.68
C VAL A 397 5.02 10.94 -1.87
N ASN A 398 5.17 12.26 -1.98
CA ASN A 398 6.43 12.97 -1.81
C ASN A 398 6.18 14.04 -0.74
N LEU A 399 6.93 13.97 0.37
CA LEU A 399 6.71 14.88 1.51
C LEU A 399 7.18 16.31 1.23
N ASP A 400 7.96 16.51 0.17
CA ASP A 400 8.38 17.84 -0.28
C ASP A 400 7.32 18.51 -1.17
N ASP A 401 6.41 17.72 -1.74
CA ASP A 401 5.35 18.23 -2.61
C ASP A 401 4.10 18.62 -1.80
N PRO A 402 3.30 19.60 -2.28
CA PRO A 402 2.01 19.89 -1.67
C PRO A 402 1.09 18.66 -1.76
N LEU A 403 0.26 18.46 -0.72
CA LEU A 403 -0.68 17.34 -0.69
C LEU A 403 -1.57 17.35 -1.93
N PRO A 404 -1.88 16.18 -2.52
CA PRO A 404 -2.82 16.12 -3.64
C PRO A 404 -4.15 16.74 -3.23
N PHE A 405 -4.76 17.52 -4.13
CA PHE A 405 -5.97 18.28 -3.84
C PHE A 405 -7.09 17.41 -3.22
N HIS A 406 -7.29 16.20 -3.75
CA HIS A 406 -8.31 15.27 -3.24
C HIS A 406 -8.08 14.82 -1.78
N ARG A 407 -6.86 15.02 -1.24
CA ARG A 407 -6.49 14.82 0.17
C ARG A 407 -6.51 16.09 1.01
N GLN A 408 -6.45 17.28 0.39
CA GLN A 408 -6.50 18.56 1.11
C GLN A 408 -7.85 18.79 1.81
N SER A 409 -8.95 18.23 1.30
CA SER A 409 -10.29 18.39 1.90
C SER A 409 -10.42 17.82 3.33
N ALA A 410 -9.48 16.99 3.79
CA ALA A 410 -9.49 16.48 5.16
C ALA A 410 -9.08 17.55 6.19
N SER A 411 -8.31 18.58 5.81
CA SER A 411 -7.88 19.63 6.77
C SER A 411 -8.96 20.65 7.11
N ALA A 412 -10.06 20.71 6.35
CA ALA A 412 -11.24 21.49 6.76
C ALA A 412 -12.06 20.80 7.87
N GLY A 413 -11.80 19.50 8.10
CA GLY A 413 -12.46 18.68 9.12
C GLY A 413 -11.96 18.90 10.55
N ASP A 414 -10.98 19.78 10.78
CA ASP A 414 -10.50 20.12 12.13
C ASP A 414 -11.63 20.68 13.03
N GLN A 415 -12.68 21.29 12.45
CA GLN A 415 -13.87 21.68 13.22
C GLN A 415 -14.78 20.49 13.59
N VAL A 416 -14.85 19.44 12.76
CA VAL A 416 -15.69 18.26 13.02
C VAL A 416 -15.03 17.30 14.02
N ARG A 417 -13.69 17.21 14.01
CA ARG A 417 -12.93 16.45 15.02
C ARG A 417 -13.02 17.09 16.42
N GLN A 418 -13.00 18.42 16.52
CA GLN A 418 -13.23 19.11 17.80
C GLN A 418 -14.64 18.88 18.36
N LEU A 419 -15.66 18.79 17.50
CA LEU A 419 -17.04 18.49 17.94
C LEU A 419 -17.23 17.05 18.45
N ARG A 420 -16.50 16.06 17.91
CA ARG A 420 -16.60 14.67 18.38
C ARG A 420 -15.86 14.41 19.69
N LEU A 421 -14.81 15.15 19.99
CA LEU A 421 -14.12 15.09 21.28
C LEU A 421 -14.83 15.87 22.39
N ALA A 422 -15.74 16.77 22.05
CA ALA A 422 -16.57 17.50 23.02
C ALA A 422 -17.86 16.77 23.43
N THR A 423 -18.13 15.59 22.86
CA THR A 423 -19.39 14.84 23.11
C THR A 423 -19.15 13.41 23.62
N ILE A 424 -18.03 13.16 24.29
CA ILE A 424 -17.78 11.93 25.07
C ILE A 424 -17.31 12.32 26.46
#